data_AF-H6SQD8-F1
#
_entry.id   AF-H6SQD8-F1
#
_cell.length_a   1.000
_cell.length_b   1.000
_cell.length_c   1.000
_cell.angle_alpha   90.00
_cell.angle_beta   90.00
_cell.angle_gamma   90.00
#
_symmetry.space_group_name_H-M   'P 1'
#
loop_
_entity.id
_entity.type
_entity.pdbx_description
1 polymer ?
#
loop_
_entity_poly.entity_id
_entity_poly.type
_entity_poly.pdbx_seq_one_letter_code
_entity_poly.pdbx_strand_id
1 'polypeptide(L)'
;MPGPVRCALHRPGPGLGCGPGRGCHGLGSGVARDRAGGGRDRAADPGPARGGLVRGAAFGAARSCPAGDRRRSLALKPQRPRDLGRPCPPAFSSFFSPTWHSMCISSPASSCRVETRTRRSWDRRGTPMGYELSTDDMEALLLGGAFFGSGGGGTVQSARHLCAHFKPGRYYPTDRVEVVGVAEATEGEAVMVAYMGAPEAINSVAYPIGPVEAARAVQQRLVSQGRTLAYIAPPESGALGFVVAVLVAAKLGLKVIDGDGAGRAVPSLPMLTYAAAGVSPRPTFLVSQGELRVELDVTPRYGEDGGLQHQQDVSVIVEQMTRPIVAAPQFGQFGGLALWVMPPTLLDKALPIRGTVARALTLGRALQAGQITATDAMIEFLAERFHIQAVPIMPPGRLMAVQTDTSGGFDTGKVVLQSNGQTVTVLFENESLLAWDSAKPHPIAMAPDSIAYFLEGKGQAVYTNGDLIQSNGTLDPSVMNRRASLLAWRAEAPLTEPGGLILDSFRDALKDLGYLGPYVPVDALAAA
;
A
#
# COMPACT_ATOMS: atom_id res chain seq x y z
N MET A 1 5.49 47.65 42.60
CA MET A 1 4.44 47.54 43.63
C MET A 1 3.13 48.02 43.04
N PRO A 2 1.98 47.53 43.52
CA PRO A 2 1.57 46.13 43.71
C PRO A 2 0.49 45.77 42.66
N GLY A 3 -0.02 44.55 42.52
CA GLY A 3 0.24 43.28 43.22
C GLY A 3 -0.86 42.28 42.86
N PRO A 4 -0.63 40.96 42.96
CA PRO A 4 -1.54 39.93 42.44
C PRO A 4 -2.56 39.45 43.48
N VAL A 5 -3.59 38.73 43.03
CA VAL A 5 -4.42 37.87 43.90
C VAL A 5 -4.19 36.40 43.54
N ARG A 6 -4.14 35.55 44.57
CA ARG A 6 -3.60 34.19 44.56
C ARG A 6 -4.67 33.10 44.37
N CYS A 7 -4.20 31.90 44.01
CA CYS A 7 -4.90 30.64 44.23
C CYS A 7 -5.33 30.44 45.69
N ALA A 8 -6.41 29.68 45.90
CA ALA A 8 -6.74 29.04 47.18
C ALA A 8 -6.95 27.54 46.96
N LEU A 9 -6.06 26.73 47.53
CA LEU A 9 -6.24 25.30 47.75
C LEU A 9 -7.07 25.09 49.03
N HIS A 10 -8.04 24.17 49.02
CA HIS A 10 -8.65 23.68 50.26
C HIS A 10 -8.78 22.16 50.32
N ARG A 11 -8.12 21.59 51.32
CA ARG A 11 -8.24 20.27 51.96
C ARG A 11 -7.58 20.39 53.35
N PRO A 12 -7.76 19.45 54.30
CA PRO A 12 -8.85 18.48 54.49
C PRO A 12 -9.44 18.53 55.93
N GLY A 13 -10.41 17.66 56.26
CA GLY A 13 -10.88 17.43 57.64
C GLY A 13 -11.61 16.07 57.81
N PRO A 14 -11.65 15.45 59.02
CA PRO A 14 -11.71 13.98 59.14
C PRO A 14 -12.85 13.39 60.02
N GLY A 15 -13.00 12.05 59.99
CA GLY A 15 -13.81 11.23 60.91
C GLY A 15 -14.12 9.84 60.30
N LEU A 16 -13.54 8.71 60.76
CA LEU A 16 -13.96 7.86 61.90
C LEU A 16 -15.31 7.13 61.66
N GLY A 17 -15.44 5.79 61.76
CA GLY A 17 -14.45 4.71 62.00
C GLY A 17 -15.11 3.32 62.22
N CYS A 18 -14.29 2.26 62.42
CA CYS A 18 -14.63 0.87 62.86
C CYS A 18 -15.49 0.01 61.90
N GLY A 19 -15.29 -1.31 61.65
CA GLY A 19 -14.48 -2.39 62.26
C GLY A 19 -15.39 -3.62 62.57
N PRO A 20 -14.92 -4.86 62.89
CA PRO A 20 -13.56 -5.45 62.85
C PRO A 20 -13.42 -6.96 62.43
N GLY A 21 -12.18 -7.43 62.20
CA GLY A 21 -11.72 -8.85 62.37
C GLY A 21 -11.98 -9.85 61.22
N ARG A 22 -11.24 -10.97 61.01
CA ARG A 22 -9.98 -11.57 61.56
C ARG A 22 -9.38 -12.52 60.48
N GLY A 23 -8.13 -12.99 60.48
CA GLY A 23 -6.94 -12.63 61.27
C GLY A 23 -5.88 -13.75 61.42
N CYS A 24 -4.68 -13.56 60.84
CA CYS A 24 -3.35 -14.07 61.28
C CYS A 24 -2.87 -15.52 60.99
N HIS A 25 -1.65 -15.62 60.41
CA HIS A 25 -0.43 -16.40 60.75
C HIS A 25 0.47 -16.44 59.47
N GLY A 26 1.80 -16.19 59.44
CA GLY A 26 2.91 -16.31 60.42
C GLY A 26 3.65 -17.64 60.15
N LEU A 27 4.95 -17.76 59.84
CA LEU A 27 6.21 -17.06 60.22
C LEU A 27 7.27 -17.24 59.08
N GLY A 28 8.26 -16.36 58.83
CA GLY A 28 9.58 -16.26 59.51
C GLY A 28 10.72 -16.75 58.56
N SER A 29 12.01 -16.37 58.62
CA SER A 29 12.77 -15.40 59.44
C SER A 29 14.25 -15.30 58.96
N GLY A 30 14.98 -14.20 59.25
CA GLY A 30 16.46 -14.09 59.14
C GLY A 30 16.94 -13.07 58.07
N VAL A 31 17.60 -11.91 58.29
CA VAL A 31 18.38 -11.21 59.35
C VAL A 31 19.86 -11.02 58.96
N ALA A 32 20.25 -9.77 58.66
CA ALA A 32 21.54 -9.04 58.89
C ALA A 32 21.61 -7.86 57.89
N ARG A 33 21.65 -6.57 58.27
CA ARG A 33 22.75 -5.77 58.88
C ARG A 33 24.04 -5.76 58.04
N ASP A 34 24.73 -4.64 57.80
CA ASP A 34 24.72 -3.31 58.46
C ASP A 34 25.26 -2.20 57.51
N ARG A 35 24.87 -0.92 57.76
CA ARG A 35 25.63 0.38 57.64
C ARG A 35 26.44 0.74 56.36
N ALA A 36 26.79 2.00 56.07
CA ALA A 36 26.25 3.35 56.36
C ALA A 36 27.11 4.42 55.62
N GLY A 37 26.50 5.54 55.20
CA GLY A 37 27.19 6.74 54.67
C GLY A 37 27.67 6.62 53.20
N GLY A 38 27.73 7.68 52.39
CA GLY A 38 27.40 9.10 52.62
C GLY A 38 28.44 10.03 51.98
N GLY A 39 28.03 10.95 51.10
CA GLY A 39 28.97 11.93 50.51
C GLY A 39 28.62 12.33 49.08
N ARG A 40 28.43 13.63 48.85
CA ARG A 40 27.93 14.26 47.62
C ARG A 40 28.99 14.50 46.53
N ASP A 41 28.46 14.92 45.38
CA ASP A 41 28.92 16.02 44.50
C ASP A 41 29.69 15.71 43.19
N ARG A 42 29.01 16.10 42.10
CA ARG A 42 29.47 16.84 40.89
C ARG A 42 30.20 16.13 39.74
N ALA A 43 29.51 16.25 38.61
CA ALA A 43 29.92 16.15 37.20
C ALA A 43 31.31 16.69 36.82
N ALA A 44 31.88 16.06 35.78
CA ALA A 44 32.50 16.75 34.64
C ALA A 44 32.58 15.85 33.39
N ASP A 45 32.63 16.50 32.23
CA ASP A 45 32.75 15.99 30.85
C ASP A 45 34.15 15.39 30.55
N PRO A 46 34.31 14.55 29.50
CA PRO A 46 35.43 14.82 28.60
C PRO A 46 35.18 14.54 27.11
N GLY A 47 35.53 15.53 26.27
CA GLY A 47 36.00 15.31 24.90
C GLY A 47 37.54 15.08 24.82
N PRO A 48 38.16 15.24 23.64
CA PRO A 48 38.14 14.21 22.61
C PRO A 48 39.56 13.85 22.08
N ALA A 49 39.68 12.74 21.33
CA ALA A 49 40.90 12.42 20.58
C ALA A 49 40.59 11.83 19.19
N ARG A 50 41.30 12.34 18.16
CA ARG A 50 41.27 11.86 16.76
C ARG A 50 42.64 11.30 16.35
N GLY A 51 42.64 10.33 15.44
CA GLY A 51 43.79 9.95 14.60
C GLY A 51 44.67 8.82 15.17
N GLY A 52 45.20 7.89 14.38
CA GLY A 52 45.00 7.67 12.94
C GLY A 52 45.80 6.49 12.38
N LEU A 53 45.39 6.00 11.20
CA LEU A 53 46.11 5.22 10.18
C LEU A 53 47.45 4.52 10.53
N VAL A 54 47.54 3.20 10.29
CA VAL A 54 48.67 2.53 9.58
C VAL A 54 48.15 1.30 8.79
N ARG A 55 48.74 1.00 7.63
CA ARG A 55 48.50 -0.19 6.77
C ARG A 55 49.36 -1.40 7.21
N GLY A 56 48.91 -2.64 7.00
CA GLY A 56 49.73 -3.84 7.27
C GLY A 56 49.40 -5.05 6.38
N ALA A 57 50.44 -5.66 5.80
CA ALA A 57 50.43 -6.68 4.74
C ALA A 57 49.97 -8.11 5.14
N ALA A 58 49.96 -9.00 4.13
CA ALA A 58 49.50 -10.38 4.19
C ALA A 58 50.47 -11.38 4.87
N PHE A 59 49.91 -12.51 5.32
CA PHE A 59 50.58 -13.83 5.41
C PHE A 59 49.52 -14.92 5.16
N GLY A 60 49.92 -16.15 4.79
CA GLY A 60 48.97 -17.19 4.38
C GLY A 60 49.34 -18.61 4.81
N ALA A 61 48.75 -19.57 4.08
CA ALA A 61 49.01 -21.02 4.04
C ALA A 61 48.23 -21.98 4.98
N ALA A 62 47.47 -22.86 4.30
CA ALA A 62 47.35 -24.31 4.50
C ALA A 62 46.49 -24.91 5.64
N ARG A 63 45.53 -25.75 5.22
CA ARG A 63 45.52 -27.21 5.48
C ARG A 63 44.65 -27.98 4.46
N SER A 64 45.04 -29.23 4.20
CA SER A 64 44.42 -30.24 3.31
C SER A 64 43.25 -30.98 4.03
N CYS A 65 42.46 -31.92 3.49
CA CYS A 65 42.65 -33.05 2.54
C CYS A 65 41.25 -33.68 2.22
N PRO A 66 41.07 -34.86 1.57
CA PRO A 66 41.35 -35.27 0.18
C PRO A 66 40.08 -35.81 -0.56
N ALA A 67 40.25 -36.47 -1.72
CA ALA A 67 39.19 -36.96 -2.62
C ALA A 67 39.13 -38.50 -2.81
N GLY A 68 38.02 -39.00 -3.39
CA GLY A 68 37.78 -40.39 -3.83
C GLY A 68 36.27 -40.75 -3.74
N ASP A 69 35.63 -41.53 -4.61
CA ASP A 69 36.11 -42.40 -5.71
C ASP A 69 35.08 -42.48 -6.90
N ARG A 70 35.25 -43.46 -7.80
CA ARG A 70 34.92 -43.40 -9.24
C ARG A 70 33.67 -44.16 -9.74
N ARG A 71 33.24 -43.77 -10.96
CA ARG A 71 32.57 -44.57 -12.03
C ARG A 71 31.15 -45.10 -11.77
N ARG A 72 30.22 -44.74 -12.67
CA ARG A 72 30.00 -45.44 -13.96
C ARG A 72 29.17 -44.60 -14.93
N SER A 73 29.52 -44.68 -16.21
CA SER A 73 28.74 -44.16 -17.33
C SER A 73 27.79 -45.22 -17.88
N LEU A 74 26.61 -44.81 -18.34
CA LEU A 74 25.84 -45.53 -19.36
C LEU A 74 24.93 -44.53 -20.09
N ALA A 75 25.12 -44.40 -21.39
CA ALA A 75 24.34 -43.53 -22.25
C ALA A 75 23.24 -44.33 -22.95
N LEU A 76 22.04 -43.75 -23.10
CA LEU A 76 21.03 -44.22 -24.04
C LEU A 76 20.56 -43.07 -24.94
N LYS A 77 20.39 -43.40 -26.22
CA LYS A 77 20.20 -42.46 -27.34
C LYS A 77 18.73 -42.01 -27.49
N PRO A 78 18.47 -40.87 -28.16
CA PRO A 78 17.11 -40.45 -28.53
C PRO A 78 16.52 -41.30 -29.66
N GLN A 79 15.19 -41.32 -29.76
CA GLN A 79 14.47 -41.89 -30.91
C GLN A 79 13.50 -40.87 -31.54
N ARG A 80 13.58 -40.79 -32.88
CA ARG A 80 12.61 -40.29 -33.87
C ARG A 80 12.94 -41.00 -35.20
N PRO A 81 12.10 -40.92 -36.24
CA PRO A 81 10.66 -41.19 -36.29
C PRO A 81 10.38 -42.35 -37.29
N ARG A 82 9.12 -42.63 -37.62
CA ARG A 82 8.78 -43.35 -38.88
C ARG A 82 7.56 -42.71 -39.57
N ASP A 83 7.79 -42.25 -40.79
CA ASP A 83 6.76 -41.91 -41.78
C ASP A 83 6.13 -43.18 -42.40
N LEU A 84 4.95 -42.99 -43.02
CA LEU A 84 4.37 -43.66 -44.22
C LEU A 84 2.84 -43.34 -44.23
N GLY A 85 2.20 -42.74 -45.24
CA GLY A 85 2.66 -42.01 -46.42
C GLY A 85 1.59 -41.85 -47.53
N ARG A 86 1.26 -40.59 -47.93
CA ARG A 86 0.70 -40.15 -49.26
C ARG A 86 -0.74 -40.60 -49.67
N PRO A 87 -1.38 -40.00 -50.72
CA PRO A 87 -1.33 -38.62 -51.25
C PRO A 87 -2.72 -37.95 -51.61
N CYS A 88 -2.65 -36.66 -51.97
CA CYS A 88 -3.63 -35.77 -52.66
C CYS A 88 -3.95 -36.13 -54.15
N PRO A 89 -4.69 -35.34 -55.00
CA PRO A 89 -5.82 -34.34 -54.89
C PRO A 89 -6.88 -34.59 -56.05
N PRO A 90 -7.45 -33.64 -56.88
CA PRO A 90 -7.77 -32.18 -56.83
C PRO A 90 -9.17 -31.73 -57.40
N ALA A 91 -9.35 -30.39 -57.49
CA ALA A 91 -10.18 -29.60 -58.46
C ALA A 91 -11.66 -29.28 -58.08
N PHE A 92 -12.34 -28.23 -58.59
CA PHE A 92 -12.17 -27.37 -59.79
C PHE A 92 -12.49 -25.86 -59.58
N SER A 93 -11.76 -24.98 -60.29
CA SER A 93 -12.15 -23.73 -61.04
C SER A 93 -13.29 -22.81 -60.54
N SER A 94 -13.08 -21.52 -60.21
CA SER A 94 -12.98 -20.32 -61.11
C SER A 94 -14.24 -19.96 -61.92
N PHE A 95 -14.63 -18.67 -62.00
CA PHE A 95 -14.84 -17.87 -63.24
C PHE A 95 -15.40 -16.43 -62.97
N PHE A 96 -14.68 -15.43 -63.48
CA PHE A 96 -15.14 -14.15 -64.11
C PHE A 96 -15.97 -13.03 -63.41
N SER A 97 -15.47 -11.81 -63.62
CA SER A 97 -16.12 -10.48 -63.64
C SER A 97 -16.68 -10.22 -65.10
N PRO A 98 -17.30 -9.08 -65.52
CA PRO A 98 -17.41 -7.76 -64.86
C PRO A 98 -18.71 -6.91 -65.05
N THR A 99 -18.72 -5.75 -64.38
CA THR A 99 -19.38 -4.44 -64.72
C THR A 99 -20.86 -4.35 -65.11
N TRP A 100 -21.60 -3.44 -64.46
CA TRP A 100 -22.36 -2.34 -65.11
C TRP A 100 -22.49 -1.13 -64.17
N HIS A 101 -22.54 0.09 -64.73
CA HIS A 101 -22.75 1.34 -63.99
C HIS A 101 -24.24 1.57 -63.65
N SER A 102 -24.53 2.16 -62.48
CA SER A 102 -25.25 3.45 -62.47
C SER A 102 -25.21 4.16 -61.11
N MET A 103 -25.38 5.48 -61.14
CA MET A 103 -25.38 6.38 -59.99
C MET A 103 -26.63 6.21 -59.10
N CYS A 104 -26.48 6.43 -57.79
CA CYS A 104 -27.42 7.29 -57.04
C CYS A 104 -26.79 7.80 -55.73
N ILE A 105 -27.17 9.02 -55.34
CA ILE A 105 -26.58 9.82 -54.26
C ILE A 105 -27.41 9.66 -52.97
N SER A 106 -26.78 9.42 -51.81
CA SER A 106 -27.05 10.09 -50.50
C SER A 106 -26.35 9.41 -49.31
N SER A 107 -26.19 10.19 -48.23
CA SER A 107 -25.29 9.98 -47.08
C SER A 107 -25.63 8.82 -46.12
N PRO A 108 -24.69 8.39 -45.25
CA PRO A 108 -24.80 7.15 -44.47
C PRO A 108 -25.31 7.35 -43.03
N ALA A 109 -26.08 6.39 -42.51
CA ALA A 109 -26.34 6.26 -41.07
C ALA A 109 -26.82 4.85 -40.67
N SER A 110 -25.92 4.00 -40.16
CA SER A 110 -26.18 3.00 -39.10
C SER A 110 -24.97 2.08 -38.90
N SER A 111 -24.00 2.49 -38.06
CA SER A 111 -23.05 1.52 -37.48
C SER A 111 -23.68 0.87 -36.26
N CYS A 112 -23.81 -0.46 -36.25
CA CYS A 112 -24.24 -1.21 -35.08
C CYS A 112 -23.23 -1.00 -33.94
N ARG A 113 -23.60 -0.18 -32.95
CA ARG A 113 -22.88 -0.07 -31.69
C ARG A 113 -23.30 -1.24 -30.80
N VAL A 114 -22.38 -2.16 -30.52
CA VAL A 114 -22.58 -3.22 -29.53
C VAL A 114 -22.52 -2.59 -28.15
N GLU A 115 -23.69 -2.35 -27.54
CA GLU A 115 -23.78 -1.93 -26.14
C GLU A 115 -23.56 -3.12 -25.20
N THR A 116 -22.39 -3.19 -24.58
CA THR A 116 -22.12 -4.06 -23.43
C THR A 116 -22.89 -3.54 -22.21
N ARG A 117 -24.13 -4.05 -22.06
CA ARG A 117 -25.13 -3.56 -21.12
C ARG A 117 -24.86 -3.97 -19.66
N THR A 118 -23.86 -3.36 -19.02
CA THR A 118 -23.75 -3.36 -17.55
C THR A 118 -24.80 -2.39 -16.98
N ARG A 119 -25.91 -2.94 -16.46
CA ARG A 119 -26.93 -2.14 -15.77
C ARG A 119 -26.40 -1.66 -14.42
N ARG A 120 -25.81 -0.47 -14.39
CA ARG A 120 -25.45 0.20 -13.12
C ARG A 120 -26.72 0.60 -12.37
N SER A 121 -26.91 0.06 -11.18
CA SER A 121 -27.82 0.61 -10.18
C SER A 121 -26.97 1.31 -9.13
N TRP A 122 -27.37 2.54 -8.80
CA TRP A 122 -26.72 3.37 -7.80
C TRP A 122 -27.71 3.59 -6.66
N ASP A 123 -27.23 3.62 -5.41
CA ASP A 123 -28.05 4.04 -4.27
C ASP A 123 -28.36 5.54 -4.35
N ARG A 124 -29.25 6.04 -3.48
CA ARG A 124 -29.65 7.47 -3.47
C ARG A 124 -28.52 8.44 -3.08
N ARG A 125 -27.32 7.95 -2.74
CA ARG A 125 -26.12 8.71 -2.39
C ARG A 125 -25.00 8.56 -3.42
N GLY A 126 -25.24 7.87 -4.55
CA GLY A 126 -24.22 7.67 -5.58
C GLY A 126 -23.20 6.59 -5.26
N THR A 127 -23.51 5.63 -4.38
CA THR A 127 -22.71 4.41 -4.23
C THR A 127 -23.18 3.37 -5.25
N PRO A 128 -22.30 2.68 -6.00
CA PRO A 128 -22.70 1.52 -6.79
C PRO A 128 -23.32 0.43 -5.89
N MET A 129 -24.39 -0.23 -6.34
CA MET A 129 -24.66 -1.57 -5.81
C MET A 129 -23.56 -2.54 -6.30
N GLY A 130 -23.39 -3.66 -5.62
CA GLY A 130 -22.36 -4.65 -5.92
C GLY A 130 -22.16 -4.93 -7.42
N TYR A 131 -20.90 -4.93 -7.86
CA TYR A 131 -20.48 -5.10 -9.26
C TYR A 131 -19.41 -6.18 -9.38
N GLU A 132 -19.06 -6.55 -10.61
CA GLU A 132 -18.05 -7.57 -10.88
C GLU A 132 -16.83 -6.96 -11.55
N LEU A 133 -15.64 -7.40 -11.13
CA LEU A 133 -14.36 -7.19 -11.79
C LEU A 133 -13.96 -8.46 -12.55
N SER A 134 -13.41 -8.27 -13.74
CA SER A 134 -12.85 -9.33 -14.59
C SER A 134 -11.37 -9.08 -14.91
N THR A 135 -10.71 -10.04 -15.57
CA THR A 135 -9.35 -9.85 -16.11
C THR A 135 -9.20 -8.60 -16.97
N ASP A 136 -10.23 -8.22 -17.72
CA ASP A 136 -10.23 -7.08 -18.64
C ASP A 136 -10.23 -5.74 -17.89
N ASP A 137 -10.66 -5.73 -16.62
CA ASP A 137 -10.75 -4.56 -15.77
C ASP A 137 -9.45 -4.25 -15.02
N MET A 138 -8.52 -5.22 -14.95
CA MET A 138 -7.35 -5.14 -14.06
C MET A 138 -6.38 -4.03 -14.44
N GLU A 139 -6.12 -3.83 -15.74
CA GLU A 139 -5.23 -2.77 -16.23
C GLU A 139 -5.83 -1.37 -15.96
N ALA A 140 -7.17 -1.22 -16.01
CA ALA A 140 -7.81 0.01 -15.56
C ALA A 140 -7.66 0.18 -14.04
N LEU A 141 -8.00 -0.84 -13.26
CA LEU A 141 -7.95 -0.79 -11.81
C LEU A 141 -6.56 -0.41 -11.28
N LEU A 142 -5.49 -1.03 -11.82
CA LEU A 142 -4.12 -0.74 -11.38
C LEU A 142 -3.63 0.65 -11.82
N LEU A 143 -4.05 1.16 -12.98
CA LEU A 143 -3.71 2.54 -13.40
C LEU A 143 -4.42 3.58 -12.52
N GLY A 144 -5.70 3.40 -12.24
CA GLY A 144 -6.42 4.27 -11.30
C GLY A 144 -5.86 4.17 -9.88
N GLY A 145 -5.51 2.96 -9.43
CA GLY A 145 -4.86 2.72 -8.14
C GLY A 145 -3.51 3.43 -8.03
N ALA A 146 -2.68 3.42 -9.06
CA ALA A 146 -1.41 4.15 -9.09
C ALA A 146 -1.58 5.67 -8.96
N PHE A 147 -2.64 6.23 -9.57
CA PHE A 147 -2.94 7.65 -9.44
C PHE A 147 -3.39 8.02 -8.03
N PHE A 148 -4.39 7.31 -7.49
CA PHE A 148 -4.89 7.59 -6.14
C PHE A 148 -3.88 7.20 -5.05
N GLY A 149 -2.90 6.34 -5.34
CA GLY A 149 -1.83 5.95 -4.42
C GLY A 149 -0.84 7.05 -4.04
N SER A 150 -1.00 8.29 -4.52
CA SER A 150 -0.15 9.42 -4.11
C SER A 150 1.36 9.11 -4.24
N GLY A 151 1.75 8.50 -5.37
CA GLY A 151 3.12 8.08 -5.64
C GLY A 151 3.52 6.73 -5.03
N GLY A 152 2.69 6.07 -4.23
CA GLY A 152 3.00 4.77 -3.62
C GLY A 152 1.95 3.69 -3.90
N GLY A 153 1.75 2.77 -2.95
CA GLY A 153 0.76 1.69 -3.08
C GLY A 153 1.16 0.52 -4.00
N GLY A 154 2.47 0.37 -4.19
CA GLY A 154 3.12 -0.64 -5.06
C GLY A 154 3.08 -0.30 -6.55
N THR A 155 4.13 -0.72 -7.27
CA THR A 155 4.38 -0.32 -8.67
C THR A 155 3.31 -0.83 -9.64
N VAL A 156 3.03 -0.04 -10.68
CA VAL A 156 2.26 -0.49 -11.86
C VAL A 156 2.89 -1.73 -12.48
N GLN A 157 4.23 -1.82 -12.49
CA GLN A 157 4.95 -3.00 -13.00
C GLN A 157 4.62 -4.29 -12.21
N SER A 158 4.70 -4.29 -10.88
CA SER A 158 4.40 -5.48 -10.05
C SER A 158 2.93 -5.88 -10.17
N ALA A 159 2.02 -4.90 -10.15
CA ALA A 159 0.59 -5.11 -10.36
C ALA A 159 0.31 -5.78 -11.71
N ARG A 160 0.89 -5.28 -12.81
CA ARG A 160 0.77 -5.91 -14.14
C ARG A 160 1.35 -7.31 -14.20
N HIS A 161 2.48 -7.56 -13.52
CA HIS A 161 3.11 -8.88 -13.53
C HIS A 161 2.18 -9.93 -12.92
N LEU A 162 1.56 -9.65 -11.77
CA LEU A 162 0.55 -10.51 -11.16
C LEU A 162 -0.69 -10.68 -12.07
N CYS A 163 -1.17 -9.59 -12.71
CA CYS A 163 -2.32 -9.63 -13.61
C CYS A 163 -2.09 -10.51 -14.84
N ALA A 164 -0.86 -10.58 -15.38
CA ALA A 164 -0.51 -11.45 -16.51
C ALA A 164 -0.71 -12.96 -16.23
N HIS A 165 -0.81 -13.33 -14.94
CA HIS A 165 -1.09 -14.69 -14.48
C HIS A 165 -2.54 -14.89 -14.02
N PHE A 166 -3.36 -13.84 -13.96
CA PHE A 166 -4.79 -13.93 -13.63
C PHE A 166 -5.58 -14.50 -14.80
N LYS A 167 -5.98 -15.76 -14.68
CA LYS A 167 -6.80 -16.50 -15.65
C LYS A 167 -7.40 -17.73 -14.98
N PRO A 168 -8.57 -18.21 -15.42
CA PRO A 168 -9.21 -19.35 -14.79
C PRO A 168 -8.43 -20.63 -15.12
N GLY A 169 -8.26 -21.52 -14.14
CA GLY A 169 -7.51 -22.76 -14.30
C GLY A 169 -6.90 -23.28 -13.01
N ARG A 170 -5.68 -23.81 -13.08
CA ARG A 170 -5.04 -24.52 -11.95
C ARG A 170 -4.84 -23.64 -10.70
N TYR A 171 -4.56 -22.34 -10.87
CA TYR A 171 -4.37 -21.44 -9.73
C TYR A 171 -5.68 -20.77 -9.33
N TYR A 172 -6.29 -19.98 -10.20
CA TYR A 172 -7.55 -19.28 -9.91
C TYR A 172 -8.76 -20.12 -10.36
N PRO A 173 -9.74 -20.40 -9.49
CA PRO A 173 -10.98 -21.09 -9.87
C PRO A 173 -11.93 -20.22 -10.69
N THR A 174 -11.77 -18.89 -10.65
CA THR A 174 -12.57 -17.89 -11.35
C THR A 174 -11.67 -16.77 -11.88
N ASP A 175 -12.08 -16.11 -12.95
CA ASP A 175 -11.53 -14.85 -13.48
C ASP A 175 -12.42 -13.63 -13.16
N ARG A 176 -13.48 -13.85 -12.37
CA ARG A 176 -14.48 -12.89 -11.93
C ARG A 176 -14.52 -12.77 -10.42
N VAL A 177 -14.62 -11.54 -9.93
CA VAL A 177 -14.65 -11.19 -8.50
C VAL A 177 -15.75 -10.18 -8.25
N GLU A 178 -16.65 -10.50 -7.32
CA GLU A 178 -17.68 -9.58 -6.85
C GLU A 178 -17.05 -8.53 -5.92
N VAL A 179 -17.40 -7.27 -6.15
CA VAL A 179 -17.04 -6.12 -5.32
C VAL A 179 -18.33 -5.55 -4.73
N VAL A 180 -18.39 -5.39 -3.42
CA VAL A 180 -19.60 -4.98 -2.68
C VAL A 180 -19.37 -3.68 -1.91
N GLY A 181 -20.43 -2.90 -1.71
CA GLY A 181 -20.37 -1.74 -0.81
C GLY A 181 -20.23 -2.18 0.65
N VAL A 182 -19.62 -1.32 1.49
CA VAL A 182 -19.43 -1.56 2.94
C VAL A 182 -20.74 -1.98 3.65
N ALA A 183 -21.88 -1.39 3.27
CA ALA A 183 -23.18 -1.71 3.85
C ALA A 183 -23.84 -2.99 3.32
N GLU A 184 -23.33 -3.56 2.22
CA GLU A 184 -23.80 -4.83 1.64
C GLU A 184 -23.03 -6.03 2.22
N ALA A 185 -21.81 -5.79 2.75
CA ALA A 185 -20.89 -6.79 3.28
C ALA A 185 -21.37 -7.43 4.60
N THR A 186 -22.35 -8.33 4.51
CA THR A 186 -23.12 -8.89 5.64
C THR A 186 -23.05 -10.41 5.77
N GLU A 187 -22.50 -11.12 4.78
CA GLU A 187 -22.50 -12.60 4.69
C GLU A 187 -21.46 -13.27 5.61
N GLY A 188 -20.56 -12.50 6.22
CA GLY A 188 -19.48 -13.01 7.05
C GLY A 188 -18.45 -11.94 7.42
N GLU A 189 -17.33 -12.38 7.97
CA GLU A 189 -16.21 -11.51 8.36
C GLU A 189 -15.47 -10.97 7.12
N ALA A 190 -14.88 -9.78 7.28
CA ALA A 190 -13.87 -9.26 6.39
C ALA A 190 -12.46 -9.38 7.00
N VAL A 191 -11.42 -9.33 6.17
CA VAL A 191 -10.04 -9.18 6.63
C VAL A 191 -9.26 -8.27 5.68
N MET A 192 -8.36 -7.45 6.21
CA MET A 192 -7.41 -6.69 5.38
C MET A 192 -6.31 -7.63 4.88
N VAL A 193 -6.00 -7.57 3.58
CA VAL A 193 -4.92 -8.36 2.96
C VAL A 193 -4.02 -7.51 2.07
N ALA A 194 -2.71 -7.61 2.30
CA ALA A 194 -1.70 -6.82 1.59
C ALA A 194 -0.48 -7.65 1.20
N TYR A 195 0.35 -7.07 0.32
CA TYR A 195 1.80 -7.31 0.35
C TYR A 195 2.46 -6.30 1.28
N MET A 196 3.54 -6.71 1.94
CA MET A 196 4.39 -5.87 2.78
C MET A 196 5.86 -6.12 2.43
N GLY A 197 6.67 -5.06 2.36
CA GLY A 197 8.11 -5.13 2.05
C GLY A 197 8.52 -4.39 0.78
N ALA A 198 9.75 -4.62 0.33
CA ALA A 198 10.37 -3.85 -0.76
C ALA A 198 9.68 -4.10 -2.12
N PRO A 199 9.22 -3.05 -2.84
CA PRO A 199 8.52 -3.21 -4.13
C PRO A 199 9.32 -3.97 -5.19
N GLU A 200 10.64 -3.79 -5.25
CA GLU A 200 11.50 -4.47 -6.23
C GLU A 200 11.44 -6.00 -6.12
N ALA A 201 11.33 -6.55 -4.90
CA ALA A 201 11.29 -7.99 -4.70
C ALA A 201 9.98 -8.61 -5.22
N ILE A 202 8.88 -7.86 -5.14
CA ILE A 202 7.54 -8.26 -5.59
C ILE A 202 7.46 -8.36 -7.12
N ASN A 203 8.24 -7.57 -7.87
CA ASN A 203 8.29 -7.60 -9.34
C ASN A 203 8.63 -8.97 -9.94
N SER A 204 9.17 -9.91 -9.15
CA SER A 204 9.58 -11.25 -9.58
C SER A 204 8.48 -12.33 -9.47
N VAL A 205 7.28 -11.97 -8.97
CA VAL A 205 6.30 -12.94 -8.49
C VAL A 205 5.12 -13.14 -9.44
N ALA A 206 4.92 -14.39 -9.88
CA ALA A 206 3.82 -14.77 -10.75
C ALA A 206 2.44 -14.87 -10.07
N TYR A 207 2.38 -15.22 -8.78
CA TYR A 207 1.12 -15.42 -8.03
C TYR A 207 1.25 -14.89 -6.60
N PRO A 208 0.21 -14.29 -6.01
CA PRO A 208 0.27 -13.74 -4.65
C PRO A 208 0.18 -14.85 -3.59
N ILE A 209 1.17 -15.76 -3.53
CA ILE A 209 1.16 -16.93 -2.64
C ILE A 209 1.06 -16.48 -1.17
N GLY A 210 1.98 -15.59 -0.76
CA GLY A 210 1.98 -15.01 0.58
C GLY A 210 0.60 -14.43 0.99
N PRO A 211 0.06 -13.44 0.26
CA PRO A 211 -1.24 -12.85 0.60
C PRO A 211 -2.40 -13.85 0.64
N VAL A 212 -2.42 -14.82 -0.29
CA VAL A 212 -3.43 -15.89 -0.33
C VAL A 212 -3.35 -16.79 0.89
N GLU A 213 -2.16 -17.23 1.28
CA GLU A 213 -1.99 -18.15 2.39
C GLU A 213 -2.08 -17.45 3.76
N ALA A 214 -1.79 -16.15 3.84
CA ALA A 214 -2.09 -15.32 5.01
C ALA A 214 -3.62 -15.23 5.21
N ALA A 215 -4.38 -14.92 4.15
CA ALA A 215 -5.84 -14.91 4.18
C ALA A 215 -6.44 -16.30 4.46
N ARG A 216 -5.83 -17.38 3.94
CA ARG A 216 -6.23 -18.76 4.26
C ARG A 216 -6.01 -19.08 5.75
N ALA A 217 -4.92 -18.61 6.35
CA ALA A 217 -4.67 -18.81 7.79
C ALA A 217 -5.76 -18.14 8.65
N VAL A 218 -6.20 -16.93 8.27
CA VAL A 218 -7.35 -16.25 8.87
C VAL A 218 -8.64 -17.05 8.68
N GLN A 219 -8.91 -17.53 7.47
CA GLN A 219 -10.09 -18.36 7.18
C GLN A 219 -10.11 -19.64 8.03
N GLN A 220 -8.97 -20.33 8.19
CA GLN A 220 -8.81 -21.50 9.06
C GLN A 220 -9.08 -21.16 10.54
N ARG A 221 -8.55 -20.04 11.03
CA ARG A 221 -8.79 -19.56 12.41
C ARG A 221 -10.27 -19.25 12.64
N LEU A 222 -10.95 -18.60 11.69
CA LEU A 222 -12.36 -18.28 11.79
C LEU A 222 -13.25 -19.53 11.77
N VAL A 223 -12.97 -20.49 10.89
CA VAL A 223 -13.70 -21.78 10.85
C VAL A 223 -13.58 -22.52 12.19
N SER A 224 -12.40 -22.50 12.84
CA SER A 224 -12.24 -23.09 14.18
C SER A 224 -13.00 -22.37 15.30
N GLN A 225 -13.53 -21.16 15.02
CA GLN A 225 -14.39 -20.38 15.91
C GLN A 225 -15.88 -20.42 15.49
N GLY A 226 -16.25 -21.21 14.47
CA GLY A 226 -17.61 -21.22 13.92
C GLY A 226 -17.98 -19.96 13.12
N ARG A 227 -16.99 -19.20 12.67
CA ARG A 227 -17.15 -17.96 11.88
C ARG A 227 -16.70 -18.19 10.43
N THR A 228 -17.21 -17.38 9.51
CA THR A 228 -16.91 -17.50 8.07
C THR A 228 -16.24 -16.23 7.57
N LEU A 229 -15.11 -16.37 6.88
CA LEU A 229 -14.53 -15.26 6.10
C LEU A 229 -15.28 -15.16 4.77
N ALA A 230 -15.80 -13.98 4.44
CA ALA A 230 -16.53 -13.71 3.20
C ALA A 230 -15.89 -12.58 2.37
N TYR A 231 -15.16 -11.66 3.00
CA TYR A 231 -14.68 -10.43 2.34
C TYR A 231 -13.17 -10.19 2.51
N ILE A 232 -12.57 -9.61 1.48
CA ILE A 232 -11.23 -9.00 1.50
C ILE A 232 -11.39 -7.47 1.46
N ALA A 233 -10.72 -6.78 2.37
CA ALA A 233 -10.59 -5.33 2.36
C ALA A 233 -9.19 -4.95 1.84
N PRO A 234 -9.06 -4.09 0.80
CA PRO A 234 -7.77 -3.51 0.41
C PRO A 234 -7.21 -2.64 1.55
N PRO A 235 -5.90 -2.69 1.87
CA PRO A 235 -5.29 -1.84 2.90
C PRO A 235 -5.50 -0.36 2.62
N GLU A 236 -5.31 0.04 1.36
CA GLU A 236 -5.12 1.41 0.94
C GLU A 236 -5.40 1.55 -0.57
N SER A 237 -5.54 2.77 -1.08
CA SER A 237 -5.64 3.01 -2.52
C SER A 237 -4.25 2.86 -3.16
N GLY A 238 -4.09 1.86 -4.03
CA GLY A 238 -2.79 1.58 -4.67
C GLY A 238 -2.90 0.57 -5.81
N ALA A 239 -1.96 0.59 -6.75
CA ALA A 239 -1.97 -0.31 -7.90
C ALA A 239 -1.84 -1.78 -7.47
N LEU A 240 -0.90 -2.06 -6.57
CA LEU A 240 -0.68 -3.40 -6.05
C LEU A 240 -1.73 -3.77 -4.99
N GLY A 241 -2.11 -2.83 -4.11
CA GLY A 241 -3.11 -3.05 -3.06
C GLY A 241 -4.44 -3.57 -3.59
N PHE A 242 -5.02 -2.89 -4.59
CA PHE A 242 -6.26 -3.34 -5.22
C PHE A 242 -6.11 -4.65 -6.00
N VAL A 243 -5.01 -4.82 -6.76
CA VAL A 243 -4.77 -6.06 -7.51
C VAL A 243 -4.63 -7.26 -6.58
N VAL A 244 -3.87 -7.14 -5.48
CA VAL A 244 -3.73 -8.22 -4.49
C VAL A 244 -5.07 -8.60 -3.87
N ALA A 245 -5.90 -7.61 -3.48
CA ALA A 245 -7.22 -7.87 -2.92
C ALA A 245 -8.11 -8.68 -3.87
N VAL A 246 -8.16 -8.29 -5.16
CA VAL A 246 -8.93 -9.00 -6.20
C VAL A 246 -8.39 -10.41 -6.44
N LEU A 247 -7.08 -10.59 -6.55
CA LEU A 247 -6.49 -11.91 -6.81
C LEU A 247 -6.64 -12.86 -5.62
N VAL A 248 -6.55 -12.37 -4.40
CA VAL A 248 -6.81 -13.17 -3.18
C VAL A 248 -8.28 -13.59 -3.13
N ALA A 249 -9.20 -12.66 -3.41
CA ALA A 249 -10.63 -12.92 -3.46
C ALA A 249 -10.99 -13.98 -4.53
N ALA A 250 -10.47 -13.82 -5.76
CA ALA A 250 -10.62 -14.80 -6.83
C ALA A 250 -10.09 -16.19 -6.45
N LYS A 251 -8.95 -16.25 -5.74
CA LYS A 251 -8.30 -17.51 -5.35
C LYS A 251 -9.04 -18.24 -4.23
N LEU A 252 -9.69 -17.51 -3.32
CA LEU A 252 -10.34 -18.08 -2.13
C LEU A 252 -11.87 -18.17 -2.23
N GLY A 253 -12.48 -17.62 -3.29
CA GLY A 253 -13.94 -17.58 -3.45
C GLY A 253 -14.59 -16.54 -2.53
N LEU A 254 -13.92 -15.40 -2.33
CA LEU A 254 -14.36 -14.30 -1.48
C LEU A 254 -14.76 -13.09 -2.35
N LYS A 255 -15.37 -12.09 -1.73
CA LYS A 255 -15.73 -10.81 -2.34
C LYS A 255 -14.74 -9.72 -1.92
N VAL A 256 -14.63 -8.62 -2.67
CA VAL A 256 -13.83 -7.44 -2.28
C VAL A 256 -14.76 -6.33 -1.76
N ILE A 257 -14.35 -5.58 -0.74
CA ILE A 257 -15.10 -4.39 -0.28
C ILE A 257 -14.67 -3.16 -1.09
N ASP A 258 -15.64 -2.37 -1.56
CA ASP A 258 -15.40 -1.10 -2.24
C ASP A 258 -15.11 0.04 -1.24
N GLY A 259 -13.90 0.00 -0.69
CA GLY A 259 -13.37 0.95 0.27
C GLY A 259 -12.00 0.48 0.76
N ASP A 260 -11.20 1.38 1.30
CA ASP A 260 -9.89 1.07 1.85
C ASP A 260 -9.56 1.95 3.05
N GLY A 261 -8.41 1.71 3.68
CA GLY A 261 -8.04 2.35 4.94
C GLY A 261 -7.61 3.81 4.85
N ALA A 262 -7.44 4.42 3.68
CA ALA A 262 -6.94 5.81 3.61
C ALA A 262 -7.39 6.64 2.39
N GLY A 263 -7.89 6.04 1.31
CA GLY A 263 -8.17 6.72 0.04
C GLY A 263 -6.92 7.18 -0.73
N ARG A 264 -5.73 6.93 -0.17
CA ARG A 264 -4.38 7.05 -0.72
C ARG A 264 -3.55 5.87 -0.21
N ALA A 265 -2.33 5.67 -0.72
CA ALA A 265 -1.36 4.81 -0.05
C ALA A 265 -0.67 5.55 1.11
N VAL A 266 -0.17 4.80 2.09
CA VAL A 266 0.46 5.34 3.30
C VAL A 266 1.74 4.57 3.68
N PRO A 267 2.78 5.25 4.21
CA PRO A 267 3.99 4.57 4.64
C PRO A 267 3.78 3.53 5.75
N SER A 268 2.77 3.71 6.61
CA SER A 268 2.63 2.96 7.86
C SER A 268 1.21 2.58 8.28
N LEU A 269 1.07 1.42 8.93
CA LEU A 269 -0.21 0.88 9.42
C LEU A 269 -1.04 1.82 10.32
N PRO A 270 -0.48 2.62 11.26
CA PRO A 270 -1.28 3.53 12.07
C PRO A 270 -1.91 4.71 11.29
N MET A 271 -1.49 4.95 10.05
CA MET A 271 -2.12 5.93 9.16
C MET A 271 -3.42 5.41 8.49
N LEU A 272 -3.81 4.16 8.73
CA LEU A 272 -5.04 3.56 8.18
C LEU A 272 -6.22 3.63 9.16
N THR A 273 -7.43 3.82 8.63
CA THR A 273 -8.68 3.91 9.42
C THR A 273 -8.99 2.65 10.22
N TYR A 274 -8.45 1.48 9.84
CA TYR A 274 -8.52 0.26 10.66
C TYR A 274 -7.88 0.45 12.04
N ALA A 275 -6.65 0.99 12.07
CA ALA A 275 -5.94 1.31 13.30
C ALA A 275 -6.67 2.41 14.07
N ALA A 276 -7.04 3.50 13.40
CA ALA A 276 -7.73 4.63 14.02
C ALA A 276 -9.08 4.24 14.64
N ALA A 277 -9.84 3.33 13.99
CA ALA A 277 -11.08 2.78 14.50
C ALA A 277 -10.90 1.80 15.69
N GLY A 278 -9.67 1.40 16.00
CA GLY A 278 -9.35 0.43 17.04
C GLY A 278 -9.74 -1.00 16.66
N VAL A 279 -9.70 -1.35 15.37
CA VAL A 279 -9.83 -2.76 14.97
C VAL A 279 -8.60 -3.50 15.49
N SER A 280 -8.79 -4.67 16.13
CA SER A 280 -7.64 -5.40 16.66
C SER A 280 -6.80 -5.95 15.51
N PRO A 281 -5.47 -5.68 15.47
CA PRO A 281 -4.58 -6.26 14.48
C PRO A 281 -4.28 -7.74 14.75
N ARG A 282 -4.89 -8.34 15.80
CA ARG A 282 -4.58 -9.69 16.29
C ARG A 282 -5.60 -10.72 15.81
N PRO A 283 -5.17 -11.94 15.44
CA PRO A 283 -3.79 -12.30 15.09
C PRO A 283 -3.37 -11.61 13.78
N THR A 284 -2.09 -11.24 13.66
CA THR A 284 -1.48 -10.87 12.38
C THR A 284 -0.80 -12.09 11.78
N PHE A 285 -1.07 -12.38 10.51
CA PHE A 285 -0.36 -13.40 9.75
C PHE A 285 0.59 -12.78 8.73
N LEU A 286 1.85 -13.19 8.77
CA LEU A 286 2.85 -12.95 7.74
C LEU A 286 3.16 -14.27 7.02
N VAL A 287 3.18 -14.27 5.67
CA VAL A 287 3.53 -15.47 4.89
C VAL A 287 4.47 -15.14 3.73
N SER A 288 5.62 -15.82 3.64
CA SER A 288 6.56 -15.63 2.52
C SER A 288 6.09 -16.31 1.23
N GLN A 289 6.77 -16.04 0.09
CA GLN A 289 6.48 -16.79 -1.15
C GLN A 289 6.81 -18.28 -1.07
N GLY A 290 7.69 -18.67 -0.15
CA GLY A 290 7.98 -20.08 0.16
C GLY A 290 7.02 -20.69 1.19
N GLU A 291 5.84 -20.09 1.39
CA GLU A 291 4.79 -20.54 2.31
C GLU A 291 5.22 -20.61 3.80
N LEU A 292 6.35 -20.00 4.18
CA LEU A 292 6.71 -19.82 5.59
C LEU A 292 5.72 -18.87 6.25
N ARG A 293 4.89 -19.41 7.15
CA ARG A 293 3.91 -18.65 7.92
C ARG A 293 4.43 -18.31 9.32
N VAL A 294 4.32 -17.03 9.67
CA VAL A 294 4.49 -16.51 11.04
C VAL A 294 3.15 -15.94 11.48
N GLU A 295 2.75 -16.24 12.72
CA GLU A 295 1.59 -15.64 13.39
C GLU A 295 2.11 -14.77 14.53
N LEU A 296 1.62 -13.53 14.62
CA LEU A 296 1.90 -12.60 15.71
C LEU A 296 0.62 -12.35 16.50
N ASP A 297 0.67 -12.64 17.79
CA ASP A 297 -0.33 -12.23 18.77
C ASP A 297 0.34 -11.34 19.81
N VAL A 298 0.18 -10.02 19.65
CA VAL A 298 0.92 -9.00 20.39
C VAL A 298 0.08 -8.51 21.56
N THR A 299 0.56 -8.71 22.79
CA THR A 299 -0.04 -8.10 23.99
C THR A 299 0.91 -7.05 24.58
N PRO A 300 0.60 -5.75 24.47
CA PRO A 300 1.38 -4.68 25.10
C PRO A 300 1.52 -4.85 26.61
N ARG A 301 2.63 -4.35 27.17
CA ARG A 301 2.91 -4.41 28.61
C ARG A 301 1.97 -3.54 29.47
N TYR A 302 1.33 -2.54 28.86
CA TYR A 302 0.52 -1.52 29.53
C TYR A 302 -0.77 -1.26 28.72
N GLY A 303 -1.74 -0.61 29.35
CA GLY A 303 -3.06 -0.33 28.77
C GLY A 303 -4.12 -1.36 29.13
N GLU A 304 -5.38 -0.99 28.94
CA GLU A 304 -6.54 -1.86 29.14
C GLU A 304 -6.86 -2.58 27.82
N ASP A 305 -6.83 -3.92 27.82
CA ASP A 305 -7.09 -4.72 26.61
C ASP A 305 -8.51 -4.44 26.06
N GLY A 306 -8.63 -4.41 24.74
CA GLY A 306 -9.85 -4.01 24.05
C GLY A 306 -10.11 -2.49 23.96
N GLY A 307 -9.40 -1.65 24.73
CA GLY A 307 -9.54 -0.19 24.67
C GLY A 307 -9.03 0.43 23.35
N LEU A 308 -9.60 1.58 22.94
CA LEU A 308 -9.24 2.24 21.67
C LEU A 308 -7.74 2.53 21.56
N GLN A 309 -7.18 3.27 22.54
CA GLN A 309 -5.74 3.56 22.59
C GLN A 309 -4.90 2.27 22.58
N HIS A 310 -5.33 1.24 23.31
CA HIS A 310 -4.61 -0.03 23.35
C HIS A 310 -4.56 -0.69 21.96
N GLN A 311 -5.65 -0.76 21.20
CA GLN A 311 -5.61 -1.34 19.84
C GLN A 311 -4.79 -0.50 18.85
N GLN A 312 -4.75 0.83 19.05
CA GLN A 312 -3.88 1.73 18.29
C GLN A 312 -2.40 1.46 18.61
N ASP A 313 -2.04 1.37 19.89
CA ASP A 313 -0.68 1.01 20.34
C ASP A 313 -0.26 -0.38 19.83
N VAL A 314 -1.16 -1.38 19.87
CA VAL A 314 -0.88 -2.72 19.32
C VAL A 314 -0.58 -2.62 17.81
N SER A 315 -1.29 -1.78 17.06
CA SER A 315 -1.09 -1.64 15.61
C SER A 315 0.31 -1.08 15.28
N VAL A 316 0.79 -0.11 16.06
CA VAL A 316 2.16 0.42 15.97
C VAL A 316 3.20 -0.67 16.30
N ILE A 317 2.98 -1.43 17.37
CA ILE A 317 3.93 -2.50 17.77
C ILE A 317 3.95 -3.64 16.74
N VAL A 318 2.79 -4.03 16.20
CA VAL A 318 2.68 -5.05 15.14
C VAL A 318 3.51 -4.63 13.93
N GLU A 319 3.39 -3.39 13.47
CA GLU A 319 4.21 -2.86 12.37
C GLU A 319 5.73 -2.93 12.66
N GLN A 320 6.13 -2.46 13.84
CA GLN A 320 7.54 -2.47 14.25
C GLN A 320 8.11 -3.89 14.34
N MET A 321 7.28 -4.89 14.63
CA MET A 321 7.68 -6.30 14.65
C MET A 321 7.61 -6.97 13.26
N THR A 322 6.66 -6.62 12.40
CA THR A 322 6.50 -7.25 11.08
C THR A 322 7.60 -6.85 10.10
N ARG A 323 8.08 -5.59 10.12
CA ARG A 323 9.15 -5.12 9.21
C ARG A 323 10.45 -5.94 9.33
N PRO A 324 11.05 -6.16 10.53
CA PRO A 324 12.24 -7.02 10.67
C PRO A 324 12.01 -8.49 10.27
N ILE A 325 10.81 -9.03 10.45
CA ILE A 325 10.47 -10.40 10.03
C ILE A 325 10.46 -10.52 8.51
N VAL A 326 9.85 -9.55 7.83
CA VAL A 326 9.81 -9.48 6.36
C VAL A 326 11.20 -9.23 5.75
N ALA A 327 12.05 -8.48 6.44
CA ALA A 327 13.45 -8.28 6.06
C ALA A 327 14.34 -9.53 6.27
N ALA A 328 13.85 -10.59 6.92
CA ALA A 328 14.63 -11.81 7.14
C ALA A 328 14.87 -12.59 5.82
N PRO A 329 16.00 -13.33 5.68
CA PRO A 329 16.31 -14.08 4.46
C PRO A 329 15.24 -15.10 4.04
N GLN A 330 14.44 -15.61 4.97
CA GLN A 330 13.36 -16.57 4.73
C GLN A 330 12.10 -15.93 4.11
N PHE A 331 11.96 -14.61 4.22
CA PHE A 331 10.94 -13.81 3.54
C PHE A 331 11.48 -13.23 2.24
N GLY A 332 12.75 -12.82 2.21
CA GLY A 332 13.37 -12.28 1.00
C GLY A 332 12.99 -10.83 0.72
N GLN A 333 12.88 -10.02 1.78
CA GLN A 333 12.49 -8.60 1.77
C GLN A 333 11.01 -8.30 1.51
N PHE A 334 10.13 -9.32 1.35
CA PHE A 334 8.68 -9.12 1.25
C PHE A 334 7.86 -10.33 1.72
N GLY A 335 6.60 -10.10 2.07
CA GLY A 335 5.67 -11.12 2.53
C GLY A 335 4.21 -10.71 2.33
N GLY A 336 3.32 -11.69 2.24
CA GLY A 336 1.90 -11.43 2.37
C GLY A 336 1.52 -11.16 3.82
N LEU A 337 0.57 -10.26 4.01
CA LEU A 337 0.10 -9.79 5.31
C LEU A 337 -1.42 -9.95 5.37
N ALA A 338 -1.94 -10.49 6.47
CA ALA A 338 -3.37 -10.48 6.78
C ALA A 338 -3.62 -10.18 8.27
N LEU A 339 -4.45 -9.17 8.56
CA LEU A 339 -4.82 -8.72 9.90
C LEU A 339 -6.14 -7.93 9.85
N TRP A 340 -6.55 -7.37 10.99
CA TRP A 340 -7.80 -6.59 11.12
C TRP A 340 -9.00 -7.39 10.61
N VAL A 341 -9.28 -8.50 11.30
CA VAL A 341 -10.51 -9.28 11.05
C VAL A 341 -11.69 -8.50 11.61
N MET A 342 -12.68 -8.22 10.77
CA MET A 342 -13.80 -7.33 11.07
C MET A 342 -15.15 -8.04 10.87
N PRO A 343 -16.01 -8.11 11.89
CA PRO A 343 -17.41 -8.51 11.68
C PRO A 343 -18.15 -7.38 10.93
N PRO A 344 -19.29 -7.68 10.26
CA PRO A 344 -20.10 -6.67 9.55
C PRO A 344 -20.43 -5.42 10.37
N THR A 345 -20.65 -5.59 11.69
CA THR A 345 -20.96 -4.51 12.63
C THR A 345 -19.82 -3.51 12.86
N LEU A 346 -18.59 -3.83 12.46
CA LEU A 346 -17.41 -2.97 12.60
C LEU A 346 -17.01 -2.28 11.27
N LEU A 347 -17.49 -2.78 10.13
CA LEU A 347 -17.07 -2.31 8.80
C LEU A 347 -17.37 -0.83 8.57
N ASP A 348 -18.57 -0.35 8.94
CA ASP A 348 -18.92 1.07 8.78
C ASP A 348 -17.96 2.02 9.51
N LYS A 349 -17.40 1.60 10.65
CA LYS A 349 -16.43 2.37 11.46
C LYS A 349 -15.00 2.24 10.92
N ALA A 350 -14.62 1.05 10.48
CA ALA A 350 -13.27 0.75 10.01
C ALA A 350 -13.02 1.24 8.57
N LEU A 351 -14.08 1.30 7.74
CA LEU A 351 -14.07 1.74 6.34
C LEU A 351 -15.03 2.94 6.13
N PRO A 352 -14.71 4.12 6.71
CA PRO A 352 -15.45 5.34 6.42
C PRO A 352 -15.20 5.85 4.99
N ILE A 353 -14.07 5.48 4.38
CA ILE A 353 -13.67 5.87 3.03
C ILE A 353 -14.11 4.78 2.04
N ARG A 354 -15.02 5.12 1.14
CA ARG A 354 -15.78 4.16 0.30
C ARG A 354 -15.66 4.48 -1.18
N GLY A 355 -15.97 3.52 -2.04
CA GLY A 355 -15.96 3.69 -3.49
C GLY A 355 -14.54 3.80 -4.08
N THR A 356 -13.51 3.40 -3.34
CA THR A 356 -12.11 3.62 -3.73
C THR A 356 -11.67 2.68 -4.86
N VAL A 357 -12.20 1.45 -4.88
CA VAL A 357 -12.02 0.50 -5.99
C VAL A 357 -12.80 0.99 -7.21
N ALA A 358 -14.04 1.47 -7.03
CA ALA A 358 -14.86 1.96 -8.13
C ALA A 358 -14.31 3.25 -8.78
N ARG A 359 -13.77 4.20 -7.99
CA ARG A 359 -13.16 5.43 -8.53
C ARG A 359 -11.87 5.14 -9.27
N ALA A 360 -11.02 4.24 -8.75
CA ALA A 360 -9.81 3.78 -9.42
C ALA A 360 -10.17 3.12 -10.77
N LEU A 361 -11.08 2.15 -10.78
CA LEU A 361 -11.58 1.51 -12.00
C LEU A 361 -12.15 2.52 -13.01
N THR A 362 -12.89 3.53 -12.53
CA THR A 362 -13.51 4.56 -13.38
C THR A 362 -12.47 5.48 -14.02
N LEU A 363 -11.48 5.94 -13.26
CA LEU A 363 -10.36 6.73 -13.77
C LEU A 363 -9.52 5.92 -14.76
N GLY A 364 -9.15 4.69 -14.41
CA GLY A 364 -8.35 3.82 -15.24
C GLY A 364 -8.98 3.53 -16.61
N ARG A 365 -10.30 3.28 -16.65
CA ARG A 365 -11.04 3.10 -17.91
C ARG A 365 -11.02 4.37 -18.77
N ALA A 366 -11.08 5.56 -18.17
CA ALA A 366 -10.98 6.84 -18.90
C ALA A 366 -9.56 7.09 -19.46
N LEU A 367 -8.53 6.74 -18.68
CA LEU A 367 -7.12 6.77 -19.13
C LEU A 367 -6.88 5.81 -20.31
N GLN A 368 -7.32 4.55 -20.19
CA GLN A 368 -7.22 3.57 -21.28
C GLN A 368 -7.98 3.98 -22.55
N ALA A 369 -9.16 4.59 -22.39
CA ALA A 369 -9.95 5.10 -23.50
C ALA A 369 -9.37 6.38 -24.14
N GLY A 370 -8.25 6.92 -23.62
CA GLY A 370 -7.62 8.14 -24.13
C GLY A 370 -8.47 9.40 -23.93
N GLN A 371 -9.37 9.39 -22.94
CA GLN A 371 -10.28 10.52 -22.66
C GLN A 371 -9.58 11.67 -21.93
N ILE A 372 -8.50 11.36 -21.21
CA ILE A 372 -7.73 12.32 -20.41
C ILE A 372 -6.32 12.40 -21.01
N THR A 373 -6.04 13.47 -21.75
CA THR A 373 -4.79 13.62 -22.52
C THR A 373 -3.89 14.77 -22.06
N ALA A 374 -4.43 15.66 -21.23
CA ALA A 374 -3.80 16.88 -20.73
C ALA A 374 -4.17 17.11 -19.27
N THR A 375 -3.37 17.93 -18.59
CA THR A 375 -3.48 18.19 -17.15
C THR A 375 -4.83 18.76 -16.74
N ASP A 376 -5.34 19.73 -17.50
CA ASP A 376 -6.63 20.37 -17.19
C ASP A 376 -7.80 19.38 -17.33
N ALA A 377 -7.76 18.51 -18.34
CA ALA A 377 -8.75 17.44 -18.52
C ALA A 377 -8.72 16.40 -17.39
N MET A 378 -7.57 16.18 -16.73
CA MET A 378 -7.50 15.35 -15.52
C MET A 378 -8.20 16.05 -14.35
N ILE A 379 -7.91 17.35 -14.14
CA ILE A 379 -8.52 18.15 -13.07
C ILE A 379 -10.05 18.23 -13.24
N GLU A 380 -10.52 18.52 -14.45
CA GLU A 380 -11.95 18.53 -14.81
C GLU A 380 -12.59 17.16 -14.54
N PHE A 381 -11.97 16.06 -14.99
CA PHE A 381 -12.49 14.72 -14.75
C PHE A 381 -12.59 14.37 -13.25
N LEU A 382 -11.57 14.73 -12.46
CA LEU A 382 -11.57 14.49 -11.00
C LEU A 382 -12.67 15.29 -10.30
N ALA A 383 -12.88 16.55 -10.70
CA ALA A 383 -13.92 17.43 -10.16
C ALA A 383 -15.33 16.96 -10.55
N GLU A 384 -15.57 16.60 -11.82
CA GLU A 384 -16.88 16.15 -12.31
C GLU A 384 -17.27 14.76 -11.81
N ARG A 385 -16.31 13.82 -11.73
CA ARG A 385 -16.61 12.41 -11.45
C ARG A 385 -16.51 12.03 -9.99
N PHE A 386 -15.66 12.70 -9.22
CA PHE A 386 -15.34 12.33 -7.84
C PHE A 386 -15.44 13.52 -6.87
N HIS A 387 -15.78 14.72 -7.35
CA HIS A 387 -15.79 15.97 -6.57
C HIS A 387 -14.43 16.34 -5.96
N ILE A 388 -13.34 15.78 -6.49
CA ILE A 388 -11.97 16.05 -6.04
C ILE A 388 -11.47 17.33 -6.71
N GLN A 389 -11.25 18.36 -5.90
CA GLN A 389 -10.64 19.63 -6.34
C GLN A 389 -9.11 19.47 -6.37
N ALA A 390 -8.60 18.90 -7.47
CA ALA A 390 -7.15 18.76 -7.67
C ALA A 390 -6.53 20.08 -8.16
N VAL A 391 -5.40 20.46 -7.57
CA VAL A 391 -4.61 21.63 -7.97
C VAL A 391 -3.30 21.21 -8.63
N PRO A 392 -2.88 21.84 -9.74
CA PRO A 392 -1.56 21.64 -10.32
C PRO A 392 -0.55 22.48 -9.53
N ILE A 393 0.31 21.82 -8.75
CA ILE A 393 1.26 22.54 -7.86
C ILE A 393 2.48 23.09 -8.61
N MET A 394 2.60 22.76 -9.91
CA MET A 394 3.48 23.42 -10.88
C MET A 394 2.90 23.30 -12.29
N PRO A 395 3.24 24.22 -13.23
CA PRO A 395 2.88 24.05 -14.64
C PRO A 395 3.53 22.80 -15.25
N PRO A 396 2.92 22.12 -16.25
CA PRO A 396 3.45 20.85 -16.77
C PRO A 396 4.88 20.99 -17.32
N GLY A 397 5.81 20.28 -16.68
CA GLY A 397 7.26 20.40 -16.84
C GLY A 397 7.93 19.10 -17.26
N ARG A 398 9.18 18.88 -16.82
CA ARG A 398 9.94 17.63 -17.06
C ARG A 398 10.43 17.04 -15.74
N LEU A 399 10.49 15.71 -15.70
CA LEU A 399 11.21 14.96 -14.67
C LEU A 399 12.72 15.04 -14.98
N MET A 400 13.49 15.54 -14.03
CA MET A 400 14.91 15.87 -14.21
C MET A 400 15.84 14.86 -13.55
N ALA A 401 15.48 14.39 -12.35
CA ALA A 401 16.27 13.44 -11.59
C ALA A 401 15.40 12.69 -10.58
N VAL A 402 15.84 11.49 -10.22
CA VAL A 402 15.40 10.75 -9.03
C VAL A 402 16.62 10.43 -8.19
N GLN A 403 16.43 10.33 -6.88
CA GLN A 403 17.41 9.78 -5.94
C GLN A 403 16.65 8.92 -4.93
N THR A 404 17.13 7.71 -4.69
CA THR A 404 16.47 6.71 -3.84
C THR A 404 17.53 6.03 -2.97
N ASP A 405 17.21 5.82 -1.70
CA ASP A 405 17.96 5.00 -0.76
C ASP A 405 17.00 4.01 -0.10
N THR A 406 17.27 2.73 -0.30
CA THR A 406 16.45 1.62 0.20
C THR A 406 17.01 1.15 1.53
N SER A 407 16.35 1.50 2.63
CA SER A 407 16.78 1.12 3.98
C SER A 407 15.59 0.69 4.86
N GLY A 408 15.79 -0.27 5.74
CA GLY A 408 14.73 -0.75 6.65
C GLY A 408 13.50 -1.37 5.98
N GLY A 409 13.52 -1.63 4.67
CA GLY A 409 12.35 -2.07 3.89
C GLY A 409 11.50 -0.94 3.31
N PHE A 410 12.02 0.29 3.30
CA PHE A 410 11.42 1.47 2.66
C PHE A 410 12.33 2.05 1.59
N ASP A 411 11.74 2.54 0.49
CA ASP A 411 12.43 3.36 -0.49
C ASP A 411 12.25 4.84 -0.12
N THR A 412 13.23 5.42 0.56
CA THR A 412 13.25 6.86 0.85
C THR A 412 13.91 7.61 -0.30
N GLY A 413 13.43 8.80 -0.65
CA GLY A 413 14.02 9.49 -1.78
C GLY A 413 13.38 10.80 -2.17
N LYS A 414 13.76 11.25 -3.37
CA LYS A 414 13.19 12.45 -3.99
C LYS A 414 13.12 12.39 -5.50
N VAL A 415 12.10 13.04 -6.05
CA VAL A 415 11.90 13.27 -7.49
C VAL A 415 12.00 14.77 -7.75
N VAL A 416 12.81 15.17 -8.73
CA VAL A 416 13.00 16.59 -9.11
C VAL A 416 12.30 16.86 -10.44
N LEU A 417 11.42 17.86 -10.45
CA LEU A 417 10.70 18.34 -11.61
C LEU A 417 11.09 19.80 -11.91
N GLN A 418 11.15 20.17 -13.20
CA GLN A 418 11.41 21.53 -13.62
C GLN A 418 10.42 22.01 -14.68
N SER A 419 9.91 23.24 -14.53
CA SER A 419 8.99 23.89 -15.47
C SER A 419 9.17 25.40 -15.45
N ASN A 420 9.36 26.04 -16.61
CA ASN A 420 9.45 27.50 -16.75
C ASN A 420 10.41 28.21 -15.75
N GLY A 421 11.49 27.53 -15.34
CA GLY A 421 12.46 28.02 -14.34
C GLY A 421 12.13 27.66 -12.88
N GLN A 422 10.89 27.26 -12.58
CA GLN A 422 10.50 26.69 -11.30
C GLN A 422 11.11 25.28 -11.15
N THR A 423 11.65 24.97 -9.96
CA THR A 423 12.20 23.64 -9.63
C THR A 423 11.52 23.10 -8.38
N VAL A 424 10.71 22.06 -8.55
CA VAL A 424 9.98 21.40 -7.46
C VAL A 424 10.66 20.07 -7.14
N THR A 425 10.87 19.83 -5.84
CA THR A 425 11.35 18.54 -5.33
C THR A 425 10.23 17.87 -4.55
N VAL A 426 9.84 16.66 -4.95
CA VAL A 426 8.97 15.77 -4.17
C VAL A 426 9.84 14.91 -3.28
N LEU A 427 9.57 14.85 -1.97
CA LEU A 427 10.18 13.91 -1.04
C LEU A 427 9.21 12.76 -0.78
N PHE A 428 9.73 11.53 -0.76
CA PHE A 428 8.93 10.31 -0.61
C PHE A 428 9.57 9.30 0.35
N GLU A 429 8.70 8.48 0.94
CA GLU A 429 9.03 7.23 1.65
C GLU A 429 8.04 6.19 1.13
N ASN A 430 8.41 5.50 0.04
CA ASN A 430 7.53 4.86 -0.95
C ASN A 430 6.50 5.84 -1.56
N GLU A 431 5.60 6.39 -0.74
CA GLU A 431 4.59 7.38 -1.06
C GLU A 431 5.16 8.81 -1.09
N SER A 432 4.62 9.66 -1.96
CA SER A 432 4.94 11.09 -1.96
C SER A 432 4.32 11.77 -0.74
N LEU A 433 5.18 12.42 0.08
CA LEU A 433 4.80 13.01 1.37
C LEU A 433 4.98 14.53 1.43
N LEU A 434 5.94 15.10 0.70
CA LEU A 434 6.15 16.55 0.63
C LEU A 434 6.45 16.96 -0.81
N ALA A 435 5.98 18.14 -1.22
CA ALA A 435 6.47 18.82 -2.41
C ALA A 435 6.98 20.21 -2.03
N TRP A 436 8.17 20.57 -2.49
CA TRP A 436 8.87 21.81 -2.13
C TRP A 436 9.32 22.57 -3.37
N ASP A 437 8.89 23.82 -3.54
CA ASP A 437 9.42 24.73 -4.55
C ASP A 437 10.72 25.34 -4.04
N SER A 438 11.80 25.22 -4.80
CA SER A 438 13.12 25.78 -4.47
C SER A 438 13.10 27.29 -4.19
N ALA A 439 12.07 28.01 -4.65
CA ALA A 439 11.87 29.45 -4.40
C ALA A 439 11.02 29.77 -3.14
N LYS A 440 10.34 28.80 -2.52
CA LYS A 440 9.49 29.02 -1.32
C LYS A 440 10.17 28.53 -0.02
N PRO A 441 9.96 29.23 1.11
CA PRO A 441 10.53 28.86 2.42
C PRO A 441 9.71 27.78 3.16
N HIS A 442 8.63 27.29 2.56
CA HIS A 442 7.74 26.26 3.09
C HIS A 442 7.31 25.33 1.93
N PRO A 443 6.87 24.09 2.22
CA PRO A 443 6.35 23.20 1.18
C PRO A 443 5.08 23.77 0.52
N ILE A 444 4.80 23.28 -0.69
CA ILE A 444 3.65 23.62 -1.53
C ILE A 444 2.56 22.55 -1.55
N ALA A 445 2.89 21.33 -1.11
CA ALA A 445 1.93 20.28 -0.74
C ALA A 445 2.56 19.37 0.32
N MET A 446 1.74 18.74 1.17
CA MET A 446 2.18 17.82 2.21
C MET A 446 1.14 16.75 2.53
N ALA A 447 1.57 15.56 2.93
CA ALA A 447 0.69 14.54 3.48
C ALA A 447 -0.04 15.05 4.75
N PRO A 448 -1.26 14.59 5.05
CA PRO A 448 -2.01 13.52 4.38
C PRO A 448 -2.51 13.82 2.96
N ASP A 449 -2.48 15.07 2.48
CA ASP A 449 -2.94 15.40 1.12
C ASP A 449 -2.16 14.61 0.06
N SER A 450 -2.89 14.16 -0.95
CA SER A 450 -2.33 13.31 -2.00
C SER A 450 -1.51 14.13 -2.98
N ILE A 451 -0.40 13.57 -3.45
CA ILE A 451 0.53 14.16 -4.41
C ILE A 451 0.81 13.10 -5.49
N ALA A 452 0.35 13.31 -6.71
CA ALA A 452 0.41 12.33 -7.79
C ALA A 452 0.95 12.90 -9.11
N TYR A 453 1.66 12.05 -9.86
CA TYR A 453 2.20 12.39 -11.17
C TYR A 453 1.20 12.08 -12.29
N PHE A 454 1.04 13.01 -13.23
CA PHE A 454 0.31 12.82 -14.48
C PHE A 454 1.20 13.20 -15.66
N LEU A 455 1.39 12.30 -16.62
CA LEU A 455 2.23 12.51 -17.80
C LEU A 455 1.38 12.58 -19.07
N GLU A 456 1.48 13.72 -19.76
CA GLU A 456 0.71 13.99 -20.97
C GLU A 456 1.21 13.16 -22.18
N GLY A 457 0.39 13.13 -23.23
CA GLY A 457 0.73 12.47 -24.50
C GLY A 457 0.49 10.96 -24.53
N LYS A 458 1.09 10.27 -25.50
CA LYS A 458 0.91 8.83 -25.72
C LYS A 458 1.76 8.01 -24.73
N GLY A 459 1.17 6.94 -24.21
CA GLY A 459 1.81 5.99 -23.28
C GLY A 459 1.05 5.89 -21.96
N GLN A 460 1.67 5.27 -20.96
CA GLN A 460 1.15 5.26 -19.59
C GLN A 460 1.08 6.69 -19.05
N ALA A 461 -0.05 7.08 -18.46
CA ALA A 461 -0.26 8.46 -18.01
C ALA A 461 0.06 8.71 -16.53
N VAL A 462 0.21 7.65 -15.74
CA VAL A 462 0.27 7.71 -14.27
C VAL A 462 1.33 6.74 -13.75
N TYR A 463 2.06 7.14 -12.71
CA TYR A 463 3.27 6.46 -12.22
C TYR A 463 3.33 6.56 -10.70
N THR A 464 3.79 5.50 -10.03
CA THR A 464 4.29 5.58 -8.65
C THR A 464 5.74 6.10 -8.65
N ASN A 465 6.28 6.51 -7.50
CA ASN A 465 7.70 6.83 -7.33
C ASN A 465 8.57 5.64 -7.80
N GLY A 466 8.21 4.41 -7.41
CA GLY A 466 8.87 3.20 -7.85
C GLY A 466 8.81 2.95 -9.37
N ASP A 467 7.73 3.35 -10.06
CA ASP A 467 7.66 3.25 -11.53
C ASP A 467 8.54 4.31 -12.25
N LEU A 468 8.98 5.37 -11.55
CA LEU A 468 9.90 6.37 -12.10
C LEU A 468 11.37 5.96 -12.01
N ILE A 469 11.69 4.90 -11.24
CA ILE A 469 13.05 4.50 -10.88
C ILE A 469 13.37 3.14 -11.52
N GLN A 470 14.49 3.06 -12.23
CA GLN A 470 15.04 1.79 -12.70
C GLN A 470 15.86 1.12 -11.59
N SER A 471 16.07 -0.20 -11.68
CA SER A 471 16.87 -1.00 -10.73
C SER A 471 18.37 -0.64 -10.65
N ASN A 472 18.80 0.43 -11.34
CA ASN A 472 20.13 1.03 -11.25
C ASN A 472 20.09 2.40 -10.51
N GLY A 473 18.95 2.78 -9.93
CA GLY A 473 18.72 4.05 -9.25
C GLY A 473 18.51 5.25 -10.17
N THR A 474 18.41 5.08 -11.50
CA THR A 474 18.24 6.19 -12.45
C THR A 474 16.78 6.35 -12.90
N LEU A 475 16.42 7.56 -13.33
CA LEU A 475 15.08 7.90 -13.83
C LEU A 475 14.78 7.09 -15.11
N ASP A 476 13.57 6.54 -15.23
CA ASP A 476 13.17 5.80 -16.44
C ASP A 476 13.26 6.69 -17.71
N PRO A 477 14.03 6.30 -18.74
CA PRO A 477 14.07 7.00 -20.02
C PRO A 477 12.71 7.18 -20.70
N SER A 478 11.70 6.35 -20.39
CA SER A 478 10.35 6.48 -20.93
C SER A 478 9.64 7.77 -20.50
N VAL A 479 10.04 8.35 -19.37
CA VAL A 479 9.40 9.56 -18.79
C VAL A 479 10.19 10.85 -19.01
N MET A 480 11.51 10.80 -19.19
CA MET A 480 12.40 11.98 -19.23
C MET A 480 11.96 13.09 -20.21
N ASN A 481 11.45 12.71 -21.38
CA ASN A 481 11.10 13.65 -22.46
C ASN A 481 9.61 14.04 -22.51
N ARG A 482 8.80 13.56 -21.55
CA ARG A 482 7.35 13.81 -21.50
C ARG A 482 7.03 15.03 -20.64
N ARG A 483 5.89 15.67 -20.92
CA ARG A 483 5.35 16.71 -20.03
C ARG A 483 4.76 16.03 -18.82
N ALA A 484 5.36 16.27 -17.66
CA ALA A 484 4.93 15.74 -16.37
C ALA A 484 4.32 16.86 -15.53
N SER A 485 3.15 16.59 -14.99
CA SER A 485 2.41 17.45 -14.07
C SER A 485 2.35 16.80 -12.70
N LEU A 486 2.40 17.65 -11.69
CA LEU A 486 2.28 17.24 -10.30
C LEU A 486 0.96 17.80 -9.77
N LEU A 487 0.01 16.90 -9.54
CA LEU A 487 -1.31 17.22 -9.02
C LEU A 487 -1.34 16.92 -7.53
N ALA A 488 -2.01 17.78 -6.76
CA ALA A 488 -2.29 17.51 -5.37
C ALA A 488 -3.75 17.80 -5.03
N TRP A 489 -4.32 17.06 -4.09
CA TRP A 489 -5.69 17.27 -3.62
C TRP A 489 -5.83 16.91 -2.14
N ARG A 490 -6.82 17.55 -1.52
CA ARG A 490 -7.11 17.42 -0.10
C ARG A 490 -7.42 15.98 0.30
N ALA A 491 -6.87 15.54 1.43
CA ALA A 491 -7.09 14.23 2.00
C ALA A 491 -8.56 14.00 2.41
N GLU A 492 -8.95 12.73 2.46
CA GLU A 492 -10.23 12.29 3.01
C GLU A 492 -10.35 12.74 4.48
N ALA A 493 -11.54 13.18 4.89
CA ALA A 493 -11.74 13.80 6.21
C ALA A 493 -11.14 13.02 7.41
N PRO A 494 -11.26 11.67 7.50
CA PRO A 494 -10.69 10.89 8.61
C PRO A 494 -9.16 10.99 8.77
N LEU A 495 -8.43 11.36 7.71
CA LEU A 495 -6.96 11.52 7.76
C LEU A 495 -6.55 12.86 8.38
N THR A 496 -7.50 13.79 8.52
CA THR A 496 -7.23 15.20 8.90
C THR A 496 -7.76 15.57 10.29
N GLU A 497 -8.22 14.59 11.08
CA GLU A 497 -8.77 14.81 12.42
C GLU A 497 -7.69 15.34 13.39
N PRO A 498 -7.85 16.55 13.98
CA PRO A 498 -6.86 17.10 14.90
C PRO A 498 -6.71 16.26 16.18
N GLY A 499 -5.50 15.77 16.44
CA GLY A 499 -5.22 14.86 17.56
C GLY A 499 -5.71 13.42 17.32
N GLY A 500 -6.11 13.07 16.09
CA GLY A 500 -6.37 11.70 15.67
C GLY A 500 -5.07 10.98 15.28
N LEU A 501 -5.03 9.66 15.54
CA LEU A 501 -3.86 8.80 15.29
C LEU A 501 -3.25 9.00 13.91
N ILE A 502 -4.09 9.08 12.87
CA ILE A 502 -3.64 9.15 11.47
C ILE A 502 -2.87 10.44 11.21
N LEU A 503 -3.43 11.59 11.59
CA LEU A 503 -2.81 12.89 11.36
C LEU A 503 -1.50 13.02 12.16
N ASP A 504 -1.47 12.55 13.40
CA ASP A 504 -0.25 12.57 14.21
C ASP A 504 0.82 11.59 13.67
N SER A 505 0.42 10.43 13.13
CA SER A 505 1.33 9.50 12.45
C SER A 505 1.93 10.10 11.17
N PHE A 506 1.13 10.81 10.37
CA PHE A 506 1.64 11.58 9.23
C PHE A 506 2.60 12.68 9.69
N ARG A 507 2.28 13.40 10.77
CA ARG A 507 3.19 14.42 11.32
C ARG A 507 4.51 13.82 11.81
N ASP A 508 4.52 12.60 12.33
CA ASP A 508 5.75 11.91 12.73
C ASP A 508 6.62 11.55 11.50
N ALA A 509 6.04 10.92 10.47
CA ALA A 509 6.76 10.65 9.21
C ALA A 509 7.29 11.94 8.53
N LEU A 510 6.54 13.03 8.60
CA LEU A 510 6.99 14.34 8.10
C LEU A 510 8.17 14.93 8.91
N LYS A 511 8.26 14.68 10.22
CA LYS A 511 9.42 15.10 11.04
C LYS A 511 10.68 14.35 10.63
N ASP A 512 10.58 13.08 10.28
CA ASP A 512 11.71 12.27 9.82
C ASP A 512 12.23 12.74 8.45
N LEU A 513 11.34 13.29 7.60
CA LEU A 513 11.71 14.06 6.40
C LEU A 513 12.15 15.53 6.68
N GLY A 514 12.27 15.92 7.95
CA GLY A 514 12.74 17.24 8.38
C GLY A 514 11.68 18.35 8.46
N TYR A 515 10.40 18.04 8.21
CA TYR A 515 9.31 19.01 8.31
C TYR A 515 8.65 19.00 9.70
N LEU A 516 8.93 20.03 10.49
CA LEU A 516 8.42 20.19 11.87
C LEU A 516 7.17 21.09 11.96
N GLY A 517 6.59 21.49 10.83
CA GLY A 517 5.46 22.42 10.77
C GLY A 517 4.10 21.77 11.10
N PRO A 518 3.02 22.57 11.16
CA PRO A 518 1.66 22.04 11.20
C PRO A 518 1.27 21.44 9.84
N TYR A 519 0.30 20.53 9.83
CA TYR A 519 -0.39 20.21 8.58
C TYR A 519 -1.12 21.46 8.06
N VAL A 520 -0.91 21.78 6.78
CA VAL A 520 -1.63 22.84 6.07
C VAL A 520 -2.26 22.21 4.82
N PRO A 521 -3.60 22.18 4.73
CA PRO A 521 -4.31 21.69 3.55
C PRO A 521 -3.88 22.40 2.26
N VAL A 522 -3.86 21.66 1.15
CA VAL A 522 -3.36 22.12 -0.15
C VAL A 522 -4.20 23.24 -0.76
N ASP A 523 -5.50 23.29 -0.46
CA ASP A 523 -6.39 24.41 -0.83
C ASP A 523 -5.99 25.71 -0.12
N ALA A 524 -5.49 25.64 1.11
CA ALA A 524 -4.91 26.78 1.81
C ALA A 524 -3.49 27.15 1.32
N LEU A 525 -2.66 26.15 0.94
CA LEU A 525 -1.33 26.39 0.36
C LEU A 525 -1.38 26.98 -1.04
N ALA A 526 -2.37 26.61 -1.85
CA ALA A 526 -2.56 27.13 -3.20
C ALA A 526 -3.10 28.58 -3.21
N ALA A 527 -3.71 29.02 -2.11
CA ALA A 527 -4.18 30.39 -1.91
C ALA A 527 -3.10 31.37 -1.38
N ALA A 528 -1.86 30.90 -1.17
CA ALA A 528 -0.75 31.63 -0.52
C ALA A 528 0.52 31.77 -1.38
#